data_AF-A0A962KCJ1-F1
#
_entry.id   AF-A0A962KCJ1-F1
#
_cell.length_a   1.000
_cell.length_b   1.000
_cell.length_c   1.000
_cell.angle_alpha   90.00
_cell.angle_beta   90.00
_cell.angle_gamma   90.00
#
_symmetry.space_group_name_H-M   'P 1'
#
loop_
_entity.id
_entity.type
_entity.pdbx_description
1 polymer ?
#
loop_
_entity_poly.entity_id
_entity_poly.type
_entity_poly.pdbx_seq_one_letter_code
_entity_poly.pdbx_strand_id
1 'polypeptide(L)'
;MSQRQFDLILFGASGFTGRLVVEYLIDQYGVDGDLNWAIAGRDREKLEQVRSAWLPTEQYGQLPILNADAGDPDSLEQLCRQTRVLCSTVGPYAKTGTPL
;
A
#
# COMPACT_ATOMS: atom_id res chain seq x y z
N MET A 1 20.25 3.71 12.63
CA MET A 1 18.93 3.13 12.33
C MET A 1 18.68 3.33 10.85
N SER A 2 18.40 2.28 10.09
CA SER A 2 18.18 2.39 8.64
C SER A 2 16.98 3.30 8.38
N GLN A 3 17.20 4.34 7.57
CA GLN A 3 16.15 5.26 7.14
C GLN A 3 15.11 4.46 6.36
N ARG A 4 13.92 4.25 6.96
CA ARG A 4 12.83 3.55 6.28
C ARG A 4 12.31 4.47 5.17
N GLN A 5 12.11 3.93 3.97
CA GLN A 5 11.77 4.70 2.78
C GLN A 5 10.38 5.35 2.89
N PHE A 6 9.43 4.68 3.52
CA PHE A 6 8.04 5.13 3.65
C PHE A 6 7.66 5.33 5.12
N ASP A 7 6.80 6.30 5.38
CA ASP A 7 6.14 6.43 6.68
C ASP A 7 5.02 5.40 6.82
N LEU A 8 4.30 5.16 5.72
CA LEU A 8 3.17 4.23 5.67
C LEU A 8 3.20 3.39 4.39
N ILE A 9 2.95 2.09 4.51
CA ILE A 9 2.54 1.27 3.38
C ILE A 9 1.14 0.73 3.65
N LEU A 10 0.23 0.90 2.70
CA LEU A 10 -1.09 0.29 2.71
C LEU A 10 -1.06 -1.04 1.93
N PHE A 11 -1.10 -2.16 2.64
CA PHE A 11 -1.10 -3.49 2.06
C PHE A 11 -2.52 -4.04 1.91
N GLY A 12 -2.86 -4.50 0.71
CA GLY A 12 -4.24 -4.89 0.36
C GLY A 12 -5.05 -3.75 -0.25
N ALA A 13 -4.39 -2.78 -0.87
CA ALA A 13 -5.00 -1.56 -1.40
C ALA A 13 -6.06 -1.80 -2.50
N SER A 14 -5.97 -2.91 -3.24
CA SER A 14 -6.98 -3.28 -4.26
C SER A 14 -8.23 -3.96 -3.68
N GLY A 15 -8.25 -4.24 -2.37
CA GLY A 15 -9.43 -4.77 -1.68
C GLY A 15 -10.57 -3.75 -1.59
N PHE A 16 -11.71 -4.17 -1.03
CA PHE A 16 -12.84 -3.25 -0.79
C PHE A 16 -12.43 -2.15 0.20
N THR A 17 -12.03 -2.53 1.41
CA THR A 17 -11.57 -1.57 2.44
C THR A 17 -10.31 -0.82 1.99
N GLY A 18 -9.37 -1.50 1.33
CA GLY A 18 -8.14 -0.87 0.84
C GLY A 18 -8.41 0.32 -0.08
N ARG A 19 -9.39 0.21 -0.99
CA ARG A 19 -9.76 1.31 -1.89
C ARG A 19 -10.31 2.54 -1.15
N LEU A 20 -11.12 2.32 -0.11
CA LEU A 20 -11.65 3.40 0.73
C LEU A 20 -10.54 4.09 1.54
N VAL A 21 -9.55 3.31 1.99
CA VAL A 21 -8.38 3.88 2.68
C VAL A 21 -7.50 4.68 1.71
N VAL A 22 -7.32 4.22 0.47
CA VAL A 22 -6.60 5.00 -0.56
C VAL A 22 -7.28 6.34 -0.82
N GLU A 23 -8.59 6.33 -1.05
CA GLU A 23 -9.39 7.55 -1.23
C GLU A 23 -9.18 8.52 -0.06
N TYR A 24 -9.35 8.04 1.18
CA TYR A 24 -9.16 8.85 2.37
C TYR A 24 -7.74 9.42 2.48
N LEU A 25 -6.71 8.62 2.19
CA LEU A 25 -5.31 9.08 2.29
C LEU A 25 -5.00 10.14 1.23
N ILE A 26 -5.51 9.99 0.01
CA ILE A 26 -5.36 10.99 -1.04
C ILE A 26 -6.08 12.29 -0.66
N ASP A 27 -7.32 12.21 -0.19
CA ASP A 27 -8.11 13.39 0.18
C ASP A 27 -7.52 14.17 1.37
N GLN A 28 -6.96 13.47 2.35
CA GLN A 28 -6.46 14.09 3.58
C GLN A 28 -4.99 14.49 3.53
N TYR A 29 -4.14 13.70 2.86
CA TYR A 29 -2.69 13.88 2.86
C TYR A 29 -2.08 14.09 1.49
N GLY A 30 -2.83 13.81 0.41
CA GLY A 30 -2.31 13.84 -0.95
C GLY A 30 -1.22 12.80 -1.19
N VAL A 31 -0.49 13.00 -2.28
CA VAL A 31 0.65 12.17 -2.69
C VAL A 31 1.95 12.98 -2.78
N ASP A 32 1.85 14.29 -2.66
CA ASP A 32 2.93 15.29 -2.61
C ASP A 32 2.98 16.04 -1.27
N GLY A 33 2.21 15.59 -0.27
CA GLY A 33 2.17 16.16 1.07
C GLY A 33 3.25 15.61 2.02
N ASP A 34 3.05 15.87 3.32
CA ASP A 34 4.01 15.50 4.36
C ASP A 34 4.07 13.99 4.65
N LEU A 35 3.05 13.24 4.24
CA LEU A 35 3.01 11.78 4.39
C LEU A 35 3.65 11.11 3.18
N ASN A 36 4.78 10.45 3.38
CA ASN A 36 5.39 9.63 2.33
C ASN A 36 4.86 8.19 2.42
N TRP A 37 4.01 7.77 1.48
CA TRP A 37 3.32 6.49 1.54
C TRP A 37 3.29 5.75 0.20
N ALA A 38 3.02 4.45 0.27
CA ALA A 38 2.88 3.57 -0.89
C ALA A 38 1.70 2.60 -0.74
N ILE A 39 1.21 2.09 -1.87
CA ILE A 39 0.20 1.02 -1.91
C ILE A 39 0.85 -0.32 -2.29
N ALA A 40 0.35 -1.40 -1.70
CA ALA A 40 0.89 -2.72 -1.91
C ALA A 40 -0.17 -3.82 -2.06
N GLY A 41 0.22 -4.88 -2.77
CA GLY A 41 -0.60 -6.06 -3.00
C GLY A 41 0.01 -7.00 -4.06
N ARG A 42 -0.61 -8.18 -4.22
CA ARG A 42 -0.12 -9.22 -5.12
C ARG A 42 -0.33 -8.93 -6.62
N ASP A 43 -1.39 -8.19 -6.93
CA ASP A 43 -1.85 -7.94 -8.29
C ASP A 43 -1.52 -6.51 -8.69
N ARG A 44 -0.44 -6.34 -9.46
CA ARG A 44 0.06 -5.03 -9.90
C ARG A 44 -0.98 -4.29 -10.73
N GLU A 45 -1.65 -4.99 -11.64
CA GLU A 45 -2.63 -4.38 -12.55
C GLU A 45 -3.81 -3.80 -11.78
N LYS A 46 -4.30 -4.51 -10.76
CA LYS A 46 -5.35 -3.95 -9.89
C LYS A 46 -4.87 -2.75 -9.07
N LEU A 47 -3.61 -2.72 -8.65
CA LEU A 47 -3.07 -1.55 -7.93
C LEU A 47 -2.94 -0.34 -8.86
N GLU A 48 -2.54 -0.55 -10.10
CA GLU A 48 -2.52 0.49 -11.15
C GLU A 48 -3.93 1.04 -11.38
N GLN A 49 -4.95 0.17 -11.44
CA GLN A 49 -6.35 0.59 -11.53
C GLN A 49 -6.78 1.45 -10.34
N VAL A 50 -6.40 1.07 -9.11
CA VAL A 50 -6.67 1.88 -7.91
C VAL A 50 -6.02 3.25 -8.02
N ARG A 51 -4.74 3.32 -8.41
CA ARG A 51 -4.04 4.59 -8.59
C ARG A 51 -4.71 5.46 -9.65
N SER A 52 -5.09 4.88 -10.78
CA SER A 52 -5.75 5.59 -11.88
C SER A 52 -7.16 6.09 -11.57
N ALA A 53 -7.83 5.48 -10.59
CA ALA A 53 -9.18 5.91 -10.18
C ALA A 53 -9.16 7.23 -9.42
N TRP A 54 -8.03 7.58 -8.80
CA TRP A 54 -7.93 8.70 -7.86
C TRP A 54 -6.87 9.74 -8.23
N LEU A 55 -5.88 9.38 -9.06
CA LEU A 55 -4.80 10.29 -9.43
C LEU A 55 -4.77 10.53 -10.94
N PRO A 56 -4.40 11.74 -11.38
CA PRO A 56 -4.04 12.00 -12.76
C PRO A 56 -2.70 11.31 -13.09
N THR A 57 -2.45 11.02 -14.37
CA THR A 57 -1.31 10.20 -14.80
C THR A 57 0.04 10.84 -14.45
N GLU A 58 0.10 12.17 -14.42
CA GLU A 58 1.26 12.98 -14.08
C GLU A 58 1.72 12.77 -12.63
N GLN A 59 0.81 12.35 -11.74
CA GLN A 59 1.08 12.12 -10.32
C GLN A 59 1.35 10.64 -9.99
N TYR A 60 1.32 9.74 -10.97
CA TYR A 60 1.56 8.31 -10.70
C TYR A 60 2.93 8.03 -10.07
N GLY A 61 3.94 8.84 -10.37
CA GLY A 61 5.27 8.73 -9.77
C GLY A 61 5.31 9.07 -8.28
N GLN A 62 4.29 9.76 -7.76
CA GLN A 62 4.20 10.20 -6.37
C GLN A 62 3.52 9.17 -5.45
N LEU A 63 2.78 8.20 -6.02
CA LEU A 63 2.23 7.06 -5.28
C LEU A 63 2.86 5.74 -5.76
N PRO A 64 3.95 5.29 -5.11
CA PRO A 64 4.61 4.04 -5.47
C PRO A 64 3.71 2.81 -5.26
N ILE A 65 3.89 1.84 -6.15
CA ILE A 65 3.22 0.53 -6.10
C ILE A 65 4.25 -0.54 -5.77
N LEU A 66 4.02 -1.25 -4.67
CA LEU A 66 4.85 -2.35 -4.20
C LEU A 66 4.14 -3.69 -4.40
N ASN A 67 4.82 -4.65 -5.01
CA ASN A 67 4.30 -6.00 -5.12
C ASN A 67 4.60 -6.78 -3.84
N ALA A 68 3.57 -7.36 -3.22
CA ALA A 68 3.74 -8.23 -2.08
C ALA A 68 2.64 -9.29 -1.94
N ASP A 69 3.00 -10.46 -1.42
CA ASP A 69 2.08 -11.56 -1.14
C ASP A 69 2.04 -11.86 0.37
N ALA A 70 0.84 -12.00 0.92
CA ALA A 70 0.65 -12.33 2.33
C ALA A 70 1.00 -13.80 2.63
N GLY A 71 1.06 -14.65 1.60
CA GLY A 71 1.54 -16.04 1.71
C GLY A 71 3.06 -16.19 1.62
N ASP A 72 3.80 -15.10 1.41
CA ASP A 72 5.26 -15.10 1.23
C ASP A 72 5.94 -14.30 2.36
N PRO A 73 6.51 -14.97 3.37
CA PRO A 73 7.18 -14.30 4.49
C PRO A 73 8.33 -13.37 4.07
N ASP A 74 9.09 -13.73 3.03
CA ASP A 74 10.22 -12.90 2.57
C ASP A 74 9.70 -11.61 1.93
N SER A 75 8.58 -11.69 1.21
CA SER A 75 7.88 -10.53 0.65
C SER A 75 7.39 -9.59 1.76
N LEU A 76 6.80 -10.13 2.83
CA LEU A 76 6.36 -9.36 3.99
C LEU A 76 7.53 -8.70 4.73
N GLU A 77 8.64 -9.43 4.92
CA GLU A 77 9.84 -8.89 5.56
C GLU A 77 10.41 -7.71 4.77
N GLN A 78 10.52 -7.84 3.44
CA GLN A 78 10.99 -6.76 2.57
C GLN A 78 10.10 -5.52 2.67
N LEU A 79 8.78 -5.71 2.77
CA LEU A 79 7.83 -4.62 2.86
C LEU A 79 7.91 -3.92 4.23
N CYS A 80 8.01 -4.68 5.31
CA CYS A 80 8.21 -4.17 6.67
C CYS A 80 9.54 -3.40 6.83
N ARG A 81 10.62 -3.82 6.15
CA ARG A 81 11.90 -3.11 6.18
C ARG A 81 11.83 -1.72 5.55
N GLN A 82 10.91 -1.50 4.61
CA GLN A 82 10.77 -0.25 3.88
C GLN A 82 9.89 0.78 4.59
N THR A 83 9.08 0.40 5.59
CA THR A 83 8.08 1.32 6.17
C THR A 83 8.11 1.44 7.69
N ARG A 84 7.80 2.62 8.22
CA ARG A 84 7.59 2.83 9.67
C ARG A 84 6.32 2.15 10.15
N VAL A 85 5.25 2.23 9.36
CA VAL A 85 3.95 1.63 9.64
C VAL A 85 3.47 0.79 8.46
N LEU A 86 3.02 -0.43 8.72
CA LEU A 86 2.32 -1.26 7.76
C LEU A 86 0.84 -1.33 8.12
N CYS A 87 -0.02 -0.74 7.30
CA CYS A 87 -1.48 -0.84 7.43
C CYS A 87 -1.97 -1.96 6.52
N SER A 88 -2.43 -3.07 7.11
CA SER A 88 -2.94 -4.21 6.33
C SER A 88 -4.47 -4.20 6.28
N THR A 89 -5.00 -4.16 5.06
CA THR A 89 -6.40 -4.44 4.73
C THR A 89 -6.54 -5.73 3.94
N VAL A 90 -5.52 -6.61 3.98
CA VAL A 90 -5.56 -7.90 3.29
C VAL A 90 -6.62 -8.78 3.91
N GLY A 91 -7.48 -9.34 3.06
CA GLY A 91 -8.53 -10.24 3.47
C GLY A 91 -8.70 -11.43 2.54
N PRO A 92 -9.57 -12.38 2.92
CA PRO A 92 -10.37 -12.37 4.14
C PRO A 92 -9.52 -12.64 5.38
N TYR A 93 -9.59 -11.76 6.39
CA TYR A 93 -8.72 -11.81 7.58
C TYR A 93 -8.77 -13.18 8.29
N ALA A 94 -9.94 -13.80 8.32
CA ALA A 94 -10.13 -15.15 8.85
C ALA A 94 -9.30 -16.25 8.16
N LYS A 95 -8.82 -16.03 6.94
CA LYS A 95 -8.00 -16.98 6.17
C LYS A 95 -6.57 -16.50 5.95
N THR A 96 -6.34 -15.19 5.89
CA THR A 96 -5.07 -14.60 5.44
C THR A 96 -4.54 -13.50 6.36
N GLY A 97 -5.13 -13.31 7.55
CA GLY A 97 -4.72 -12.28 8.51
C GLY A 97 -3.49 -12.63 9.34
N THR A 98 -3.01 -13.88 9.22
CA THR A 98 -1.85 -14.40 9.97
C THR A 98 -1.05 -15.40 9.12
N PRO A 99 0.26 -15.51 9.31
CA PRO A 99 1.09 -14.66 10.18
C PRO A 99 1.50 -13.35 9.49
N LEU A 100 1.63 -12.27 10.27
CA LEU A 100 2.20 -10.99 9.83
C LEU A 100 3.67 -10.92 10.25
#